data_AF-A0A937HS37-F1
#
_entry.id   AF-A0A937HS37-F1
#
_cell.length_a   1.000
_cell.length_b   1.000
_cell.length_c   1.000
_cell.angle_alpha   90.00
_cell.angle_beta   90.00
_cell.angle_gamma   90.00
#
_symmetry.space_group_name_H-M   'P 1'
#
loop_
_entity.id
_entity.type
_entity.pdbx_description
1 polymer ?
#
loop_
_entity_poly.entity_id
_entity_poly.type
_entity_poly.pdbx_seq_one_letter_code
_entity_poly.pdbx_strand_id
1 'polypeptide(L)' 'MAATVQRGMKELAKMASETMAILSDMKDDLPESAMGTASWSRLNKLEDILLRLVATATIEKA' A
#
# COMPACT_ATOMS: atom_id res chain seq x y z
N MET A 1 -14.54 -22.47 -4.84
CA MET A 1 -13.67 -21.93 -3.77
C MET A 1 -12.52 -21.11 -4.34
N ALA A 2 -11.70 -21.64 -5.26
CA ALA A 2 -10.57 -20.92 -5.87
C ALA A 2 -10.94 -19.58 -6.55
N ALA A 3 -12.07 -19.53 -7.29
CA ALA A 3 -12.49 -18.30 -7.97
C ALA A 3 -12.89 -17.15 -7.01
N THR A 4 -13.41 -17.48 -5.82
CA THR A 4 -13.79 -16.48 -4.80
C THR A 4 -12.55 -15.91 -4.12
N VAL A 5 -11.58 -16.76 -3.78
CA VAL A 5 -10.28 -16.35 -3.22
C VAL A 5 -9.54 -15.45 -4.21
N GLN A 6 -9.48 -15.86 -5.48
CA GLN A 6 -8.83 -15.08 -6.52
C GLN A 6 -9.49 -13.72 -6.77
N ARG A 7 -10.82 -13.62 -6.62
CA ARG A 7 -11.53 -12.34 -6.66
C ARG A 7 -11.16 -11.46 -5.47
N GLY A 8 -11.17 -12.03 -4.26
CA GLY A 8 -10.78 -11.32 -3.04
C GLY A 8 -9.35 -10.80 -3.10
N MET A 9 -8.39 -11.58 -3.62
CA MET A 9 -7.01 -11.13 -3.80
C MET A 9 -6.88 -9.97 -4.80
N LYS A 10 -7.64 -10.00 -5.90
CA LYS A 10 -7.66 -8.87 -6.85
C LYS A 10 -8.23 -7.60 -6.23
N GLU A 11 -9.29 -7.72 -5.43
CA GLU A 11 -9.89 -6.59 -4.71
C GLU A 11 -8.91 -6.04 -3.65
N LEU A 12 -8.22 -6.91 -2.92
CA LEU A 12 -7.17 -6.53 -1.96
C LEU A 12 -6.01 -5.79 -2.64
N ALA A 13 -5.49 -6.30 -3.76
CA ALA A 13 -4.44 -5.64 -4.52
C ALA A 13 -4.88 -4.26 -5.04
N LYS A 14 -6.14 -4.16 -5.49
CA LYS A 14 -6.74 -2.89 -5.94
C LYS A 14 -6.83 -1.88 -4.79
N MET A 15 -7.44 -2.27 -3.66
CA MET A 15 -7.58 -1.39 -2.49
C MET A 15 -6.22 -0.96 -1.93
N ALA A 16 -5.24 -1.86 -1.90
CA ALA A 16 -3.88 -1.53 -1.47
C ALA A 16 -3.24 -0.48 -2.41
N SER A 17 -3.42 -0.62 -3.72
CA SER A 17 -2.94 0.35 -4.71
C SER A 17 -3.61 1.72 -4.55
N GLU A 18 -4.93 1.75 -4.36
CA GLU A 18 -5.67 2.99 -4.09
C GLU A 18 -5.21 3.66 -2.78
N THR A 19 -4.92 2.87 -1.74
CA THR A 19 -4.41 3.38 -0.46
C THR A 19 -2.99 3.96 -0.63
N MET A 20 -2.14 3.34 -1.44
CA MET A 20 -0.81 3.90 -1.74
C MET A 20 -0.89 5.24 -2.47
N ALA A 21 -1.86 5.42 -3.38
CA ALA A 21 -2.06 6.71 -4.04
C ALA A 21 -2.41 7.81 -3.03
N ILE A 22 -3.37 7.54 -2.13
CA ILE A 22 -3.72 8.47 -1.05
C ILE A 22 -2.50 8.77 -0.15
N LEU A 23 -1.71 7.74 0.17
CA LEU A 23 -0.51 7.91 0.99
C LEU A 23 0.55 8.78 0.29
N SER A 24 0.69 8.67 -1.04
CA SER A 24 1.56 9.52 -1.85
C SER A 24 1.09 10.97 -1.80
N ASP A 25 -0.20 11.22 -2.03
CA ASP A 25 -0.79 12.56 -1.96
C ASP A 25 -0.55 13.19 -0.57
N MET A 26 -0.76 12.40 0.49
CA MET A 26 -0.50 12.84 1.87
C MET A 26 0.97 13.17 2.13
N LYS A 27 1.91 12.50 1.47
CA LYS A 27 3.34 12.80 1.58
C LYS A 27 3.71 14.07 0.83
N ASP A 28 3.09 14.30 -0.33
CA ASP A 28 3.29 15.50 -1.14
C ASP A 28 2.73 16.74 -0.45
N ASP A 29 1.66 16.60 0.34
CA ASP A 29 1.09 17.66 1.17
C ASP A 29 1.96 18.03 2.41
N LEU A 30 2.96 17.21 2.76
CA LEU A 30 3.83 17.49 3.90
C LEU A 30 4.96 18.46 3.52
N PRO A 31 5.33 19.39 4.42
CA PRO A 31 6.48 20.24 4.18
C PRO A 31 7.77 19.40 4.19
N GLU A 32 8.80 19.83 3.47
CA GLU A 32 10.11 19.15 3.44
C GLU A 32 10.71 18.95 4.84
N SER A 33 10.41 19.84 5.78
CA SER A 33 10.83 19.72 7.19
C SER A 33 10.22 18.52 7.92
N ALA A 34 9.19 17.88 7.37
CA ALA A 34 8.64 16.63 7.86
C ALA A 34 9.54 15.44 7.54
N MET A 35 10.42 15.52 6.53
CA MET A 35 11.37 14.45 6.20
C MET A 35 12.26 14.14 7.40
N GLY A 36 12.45 12.85 7.69
CA GLY A 36 13.23 12.40 8.85
C GLY A 36 12.51 12.47 10.19
N THR A 37 11.27 12.99 10.25
CA THR A 37 10.46 12.94 11.47
C THR A 37 9.85 11.56 11.72
N ALA A 38 9.33 11.37 12.93
CA ALA A 38 8.57 10.17 13.27
C ALA A 38 7.31 10.01 12.40
N SER A 39 6.66 11.11 12.01
CA SER A 39 5.48 11.10 11.14
C SER A 39 5.84 10.57 9.75
N TRP A 40 6.91 11.07 9.14
CA TRP A 40 7.40 10.58 7.85
C TRP A 40 7.80 9.10 7.89
N SER A 41 8.48 8.70 8.97
CA SER A 41 8.86 7.31 9.19
C SER A 41 7.66 6.36 9.29
N ARG A 42 6.54 6.82 9.87
CA ARG A 42 5.29 6.04 9.93
C ARG A 42 4.65 5.91 8.55
N LEU A 43 4.66 6.97 7.75
CA LEU A 43 4.14 6.93 6.37
C LEU A 43 4.96 5.95 5.51
N ASN A 44 6.29 5.97 5.59
CA ASN A 44 7.14 4.99 4.89
C ASN A 44 6.83 3.55 5.32
N LYS A 45 6.63 3.30 6.62
CA LYS A 45 6.25 1.96 7.10
C LYS A 45 4.89 1.51 6.56
N LEU A 46 3.93 2.42 6.42
CA LEU A 46 2.63 2.09 5.82
C LEU A 46 2.78 1.74 4.34
N GLU A 47 3.60 2.48 3.60
CA GLU A 47 3.92 2.19 2.20
C GLU A 47 4.55 0.80 2.04
N ASP A 48 5.55 0.47 2.87
CA ASP A 48 6.20 -0.84 2.87
C ASP A 48 5.21 -1.99 3.12
N ILE A 49 4.26 -1.80 4.04
CA ILE A 49 3.23 -2.80 4.34
C ILE A 49 2.30 -2.99 3.13
N LEU A 50 1.88 -1.90 2.49
CA LEU A 50 1.01 -1.94 1.31
C LEU A 50 1.70 -2.61 0.12
N LEU A 51 2.99 -2.32 -0.12
CA LEU A 51 3.79 -2.97 -1.15
C LEU A 51 3.88 -4.49 -0.93
N ARG A 52 4.09 -4.92 0.32
CA ARG A 52 4.09 -6.35 0.68
C ARG A 52 2.73 -7.01 0.48
N LEU A 53 1.64 -6.29 0.79
CA LEU A 53 0.27 -6.77 0.59
C LEU A 53 -0.04 -6.94 -0.90
N VAL A 54 0.32 -5.98 -1.74
CA VAL A 54 0.17 -6.07 -3.20
C VAL A 54 0.98 -7.24 -3.76
N ALA A 55 2.24 -7.40 -3.34
CA ALA A 55 3.06 -8.53 -3.74
C ALA A 55 2.41 -9.86 -3.35
N THR A 56 1.94 -10.00 -2.11
CA THR A 56 1.28 -11.23 -1.63
C THR A 56 0.01 -11.52 -2.43
N ALA A 57 -0.83 -10.52 -2.68
CA ALA A 57 -2.07 -10.66 -3.43
C ALA A 57 -1.84 -10.96 -4.93
N THR A 58 -0.65 -10.62 -5.47
CA THR A 58 -0.29 -10.84 -6.88
C THR A 58 0.45 -12.17 -7.09
N ILE A 59 1.20 -12.64 -6.09
CA ILE A 59 1.99 -13.89 -6.12
C ILE A 59 1.12 -15.16 -6.15
N GLU A 60 -0.15 -15.13 -5.74
CA GLU A 60 -1.08 -16.28 -5.93
C GLU A 60 -1.27 -16.72 -7.40
N LYS A 61 -0.63 -16.02 -8.34
CA LYS A 61 -0.63 -16.32 -9.77
C LYS A 61 0.59 -17.13 -10.27
N ALA A 62 1.56 -17.45 -9.41
CA ALA A 62 2.77 -18.20 -9.78
C ALA A 62 2.67 -19.69 -9.44
#